data_AF-A0A1H8Q2P9-F1
#
_entry.id   AF-A0A1H8Q2P9-F1
#
_cell.length_a   1.000
_cell.length_b   1.000
_cell.length_c   1.000
_cell.angle_alpha   90.00
_cell.angle_beta   90.00
_cell.angle_gamma   90.00
#
_symmetry.space_group_name_H-M   'P 1'
#
loop_
_entity.id
_entity.type
_entity.pdbx_description
1 polymer ?
#
loop_
_entity_poly.entity_id
_entity_poly.type
_entity_poly.pdbx_seq_one_letter_code
_entity_poly.pdbx_strand_id
1 'polypeptide(L)'
;MRYCLLLLTLLMLGGCNQTINQPLQVREFGSVKNFLHNEKNTKALAVFRKVDKNVVEVSSQSGLFVVSNPDDVDVYVNKQRQLPDGYVPPDLIEPKVAHYADSGDDRRLMRAEAAEALEALFEAATTEGLDLVAMSGYRSYDRQAIIFQNNVDRNGEEHARMFSAQPGTSEHQTGLAMDISAASASFALEQAFSNTDEGSWLAEQAHKFGFIIRYPEDKMAITGYAYEPWHVRYVGNDIAQAIYQKNLTLEEYFGYHFEEDNS
;
A
#
# COMPACT_ATOMS: atom_id res chain seq x y z
N MET A 1 -0.34 31.74 76.19
CA MET A 1 0.23 30.42 75.83
C MET A 1 0.42 30.38 74.32
N ARG A 2 1.69 30.25 73.89
CA ARG A 2 2.22 29.88 72.56
C ARG A 2 1.86 30.74 71.33
N TYR A 3 2.86 31.56 70.97
CA TYR A 3 3.18 32.07 69.65
C TYR A 3 3.23 30.96 68.58
N CYS A 4 2.82 31.26 67.34
CA CYS A 4 3.42 30.63 66.16
C CYS A 4 3.53 31.63 65.01
N LEU A 5 4.72 31.61 64.40
CA LEU A 5 5.34 32.62 63.57
C LEU A 5 4.72 32.75 62.17
N LEU A 6 4.70 33.97 61.64
CA LEU A 6 4.71 34.24 60.21
C LEU A 6 5.95 33.59 59.56
N LEU A 7 5.76 32.98 58.39
CA LEU A 7 6.79 33.01 57.35
C LEU A 7 6.15 33.17 55.97
N LEU A 8 6.50 34.30 55.37
CA LEU A 8 6.19 34.76 54.03
C LEU A 8 7.18 34.10 53.07
N THR A 9 6.72 33.38 52.06
CA THR A 9 7.55 33.05 50.88
C THR A 9 6.80 33.36 49.61
N LEU A 10 7.28 34.42 48.96
CA LEU A 10 7.02 34.87 47.61
C LEU A 10 7.58 33.85 46.62
N LEU A 11 6.80 33.41 45.63
CA LEU A 11 7.32 32.75 44.43
C LEU A 11 6.60 33.30 43.20
N MET A 12 7.40 34.03 42.41
CA MET A 12 7.08 34.63 41.13
C MET A 12 7.44 33.66 40.00
N LEU A 13 6.64 33.75 38.92
CA LEU A 13 6.95 33.47 37.52
C LEU A 13 7.02 32.02 37.03
N GLY A 14 6.37 31.80 35.89
CA GLY A 14 6.68 30.71 34.97
C GLY A 14 5.45 30.17 34.24
N GLY A 15 4.95 30.91 33.24
CA GLY A 15 4.03 30.32 32.26
C GLY A 15 4.75 29.31 31.38
N CYS A 16 4.01 28.32 30.87
CA CYS A 16 4.26 27.78 29.54
C CYS A 16 3.02 27.06 29.02
N ASN A 17 2.41 27.65 27.98
CA ASN A 17 1.63 26.93 26.99
C ASN A 17 2.49 25.76 26.47
N GLN A 18 1.97 24.53 26.50
CA GLN A 18 2.48 23.46 25.65
C GLN A 18 1.40 23.08 24.66
N THR A 19 1.49 23.74 23.52
CA THR A 19 1.07 23.28 22.21
C THR A 19 1.47 21.82 22.02
N ILE A 20 0.49 20.99 21.66
CA ILE A 20 0.71 19.66 21.08
C ILE A 20 1.32 19.89 19.70
N ASN A 21 2.65 19.87 19.62
CA ASN A 21 3.44 19.73 18.40
C ASN A 21 4.79 19.13 18.81
N GLN A 22 4.83 17.81 18.95
CA GLN A 22 6.07 17.05 18.89
C GLN A 22 6.00 16.16 17.64
N PRO A 23 6.99 16.22 16.74
CA PRO A 23 7.05 15.31 15.62
C PRO A 23 7.22 13.88 16.14
N LEU A 24 6.54 12.93 15.52
CA LEU A 24 6.74 11.49 15.74
C LEU A 24 8.24 11.20 15.59
N GLN A 25 8.89 10.74 16.66
CA GLN A 25 10.27 10.28 16.59
C GLN A 25 10.31 8.98 15.79
N VAL A 26 10.77 9.08 14.53
CA VAL A 26 11.12 7.96 13.67
C VAL A 26 12.27 7.18 14.34
N ARG A 27 12.06 5.89 14.61
CA ARG A 27 13.13 4.98 15.05
C ARG A 27 13.62 4.22 13.83
N GLU A 28 14.93 4.23 13.59
CA GLU A 28 15.60 3.40 12.58
C GLU A 28 15.22 1.92 12.77
N PHE A 29 14.75 1.28 11.70
CA PHE A 29 14.57 -0.17 11.64
C PHE A 29 15.42 -0.72 10.50
N GLY A 30 16.49 -1.44 10.87
CA GLY A 30 17.39 -2.04 9.88
C GLY A 30 16.73 -3.12 9.02
N SER A 31 17.30 -3.31 7.83
CA SER A 31 16.96 -4.33 6.83
C SER A 31 16.69 -5.73 7.40
N VAL A 32 15.71 -6.43 6.81
CA VAL A 32 15.30 -7.81 7.11
C VAL A 32 16.47 -8.80 7.05
N LYS A 33 17.48 -8.51 6.23
CA LYS A 33 18.69 -9.35 6.11
C LYS A 33 19.47 -9.42 7.43
N ASN A 34 19.42 -8.34 8.23
CA ASN A 34 20.04 -8.28 9.56
C ASN A 34 19.26 -9.08 10.62
N PHE A 35 17.98 -9.41 10.37
CA PHE A 35 17.17 -10.24 11.27
C PHE A 35 17.46 -11.74 11.10
N LEU A 36 17.85 -12.19 9.91
CA LEU A 36 17.94 -13.62 9.57
C LEU A 36 19.22 -14.32 10.05
N HIS A 37 20.23 -13.58 10.54
CA HIS A 37 21.56 -14.15 10.85
C HIS A 37 21.79 -14.54 12.32
N ASN A 38 20.76 -14.64 13.17
CA ASN A 38 20.98 -14.93 14.59
C ASN A 38 19.85 -15.79 15.21
N GLU A 39 20.21 -16.86 15.94
CA GLU A 39 19.30 -17.72 16.73
C GLU A 39 18.52 -16.98 17.85
N LYS A 40 18.62 -15.65 17.94
CA LYS A 40 17.92 -14.76 18.89
C LYS A 40 16.54 -14.29 18.40
N ASN A 41 15.93 -15.03 17.48
CA ASN A 41 14.81 -14.54 16.64
C ASN A 41 13.47 -14.34 17.39
N THR A 42 13.28 -14.93 18.57
CA THR A 42 12.03 -14.73 19.36
C THR A 42 11.92 -13.33 19.95
N LYS A 43 13.05 -12.70 20.33
CA LYS A 43 13.04 -11.33 20.89
C LYS A 43 12.88 -10.28 19.79
N ALA A 44 13.51 -10.48 18.63
CA ALA A 44 13.42 -9.57 17.50
C ALA A 44 11.99 -9.56 16.91
N LEU A 45 11.37 -10.73 16.73
CA LEU A 45 9.97 -10.84 16.34
C LEU A 45 9.03 -10.31 17.43
N ALA A 46 9.32 -10.49 18.73
CA ALA A 46 8.52 -9.92 19.81
C ALA A 46 8.63 -8.39 19.92
N VAL A 47 9.77 -7.81 19.56
CA VAL A 47 9.97 -6.36 19.45
C VAL A 47 9.25 -5.84 18.20
N PHE A 48 9.34 -6.55 17.08
CA PHE A 48 8.64 -6.20 15.85
C PHE A 48 7.11 -6.27 16.02
N ARG A 49 6.56 -7.35 16.59
CA ARG A 49 5.13 -7.49 16.93
C ARG A 49 4.60 -6.43 17.91
N LYS A 50 5.49 -5.79 18.69
CA LYS A 50 5.13 -4.64 19.54
C LYS A 50 4.98 -3.34 18.75
N VAL A 51 5.63 -3.24 17.60
CA VAL A 51 5.67 -2.05 16.74
C VAL A 51 4.69 -2.21 15.56
N ASP A 52 4.54 -3.43 15.07
CA ASP A 52 3.73 -3.79 13.95
C ASP A 52 2.88 -5.03 14.27
N LYS A 53 1.61 -4.76 14.55
CA LYS A 53 0.62 -5.78 14.90
C LYS A 53 0.18 -6.64 13.72
N ASN A 54 0.56 -6.28 12.49
CA ASN A 54 0.05 -6.89 11.26
C ASN A 54 0.99 -7.95 10.65
N VAL A 55 1.90 -8.52 11.45
CA VAL A 55 2.84 -9.58 11.02
C VAL A 55 2.77 -10.81 11.91
N VAL A 56 2.49 -11.96 11.29
CA VAL A 56 2.46 -13.27 11.97
C VAL A 56 3.87 -13.80 12.15
N GLU A 57 4.66 -13.82 11.09
CA GLU A 57 5.95 -14.50 11.06
C GLU A 57 6.88 -13.92 10.00
N VAL A 58 8.11 -14.42 9.99
CA VAL A 58 9.03 -14.24 8.88
C VAL A 58 9.10 -15.57 8.16
N SER A 59 8.76 -15.59 6.87
CA SER A 59 8.82 -16.81 6.07
C SER A 59 10.24 -17.35 6.03
N SER A 60 10.43 -18.61 6.40
CA SER A 60 11.74 -19.26 6.30
C SER A 60 12.18 -19.51 4.86
N GLN A 61 11.25 -19.44 3.90
CA GLN A 61 11.52 -19.68 2.48
C GLN A 61 11.99 -18.39 1.79
N SER A 62 11.26 -17.29 1.97
CA SER A 62 11.53 -16.02 1.28
C SER A 62 12.30 -15.02 2.14
N GLY A 63 12.29 -15.20 3.46
CA GLY A 63 12.81 -14.21 4.41
C GLY A 63 11.90 -12.99 4.59
N LEU A 64 10.71 -12.96 3.98
CA LEU A 64 9.78 -11.82 4.03
C LEU A 64 8.83 -11.91 5.23
N PHE A 65 8.31 -10.77 5.69
CA PHE A 65 7.26 -10.73 6.71
C PHE A 65 5.94 -11.25 6.13
N VAL A 66 5.27 -12.16 6.84
CA VAL A 66 3.95 -12.67 6.47
C VAL A 66 2.88 -11.86 7.19
N VAL A 67 1.97 -11.25 6.43
CA VAL A 67 0.89 -10.43 6.99
C VAL A 67 -0.10 -11.27 7.81
N SER A 68 -0.67 -10.70 8.87
CA SER A 68 -1.58 -11.41 9.77
C SER A 68 -3.06 -11.20 9.50
N ASN A 69 -3.40 -10.21 8.68
CA ASN A 69 -4.76 -9.81 8.41
C ASN A 69 -5.05 -9.79 6.90
N PRO A 70 -4.84 -10.91 6.19
CA PRO A 70 -4.89 -10.92 4.73
C PRO A 70 -6.27 -10.56 4.15
N ASP A 71 -7.34 -10.72 4.94
CA ASP A 71 -8.73 -10.39 4.58
C ASP A 71 -9.17 -8.96 4.96
N ASP A 72 -8.33 -8.19 5.64
CA ASP A 72 -8.65 -6.80 5.97
C ASP A 72 -8.40 -5.91 4.75
N VAL A 73 -9.25 -4.91 4.52
CA VAL A 73 -9.07 -3.93 3.42
C VAL A 73 -7.78 -3.12 3.54
N ASP A 74 -7.26 -3.02 4.76
CA ASP A 74 -6.04 -2.30 5.11
C ASP A 74 -4.77 -3.18 5.04
N VAL A 75 -4.90 -4.45 4.59
CA VAL A 75 -3.77 -5.38 4.40
C VAL A 75 -2.66 -4.74 3.58
N TYR A 76 -1.43 -4.86 4.05
CA TYR A 76 -0.31 -4.16 3.45
C TYR A 76 0.78 -5.13 2.99
N VAL A 77 0.94 -5.23 1.67
CA VAL A 77 1.95 -6.08 1.00
C VAL A 77 2.88 -5.20 0.14
N ASN A 78 4.15 -5.56 0.11
CA ASN A 78 5.19 -4.82 -0.61
C ASN A 78 6.44 -5.71 -0.79
N LYS A 79 7.58 -5.16 -1.22
CA LYS A 79 8.83 -5.93 -1.39
C LYS A 79 9.36 -6.62 -0.13
N GLN A 80 8.86 -6.28 1.06
CA GLN A 80 9.26 -6.82 2.36
C GLN A 80 8.16 -7.65 3.04
N ARG A 81 6.93 -7.60 2.53
CA ARG A 81 5.72 -8.19 3.13
C ARG A 81 4.94 -8.99 2.13
N GLN A 82 4.65 -10.23 2.47
CA GLN A 82 3.92 -11.17 1.65
C GLN A 82 2.61 -11.62 2.30
N LEU A 83 1.69 -12.07 1.45
CA LEU A 83 0.51 -12.82 1.85
C LEU A 83 0.90 -14.21 2.38
N PRO A 84 0.05 -14.82 3.23
CA PRO A 84 0.19 -16.23 3.59
C PRO A 84 0.13 -17.14 2.37
N ASP A 85 0.82 -18.27 2.44
CA ASP A 85 0.82 -19.27 1.39
C ASP A 85 -0.61 -19.76 1.09
N GLY A 86 -0.95 -19.86 -0.20
CA GLY A 86 -2.27 -20.30 -0.65
C GLY A 86 -3.40 -19.29 -0.44
N TYR A 87 -3.11 -18.06 -0.02
CA TYR A 87 -4.13 -17.03 0.16
C TYR A 87 -4.84 -16.70 -1.17
N VAL A 88 -6.17 -16.78 -1.12
CA VAL A 88 -7.12 -16.33 -2.15
C VAL A 88 -8.25 -15.60 -1.43
N PRO A 89 -8.61 -14.37 -1.84
CA PRO A 89 -9.71 -13.64 -1.21
C PRO A 89 -11.03 -14.42 -1.34
N PRO A 90 -11.85 -14.49 -0.27
CA PRO A 90 -13.06 -15.31 -0.24
C PRO A 90 -14.24 -14.70 -0.99
N ASP A 91 -14.16 -13.43 -1.38
CA ASP A 91 -15.26 -12.56 -1.82
C ASP A 91 -15.01 -11.90 -3.19
N LEU A 92 -14.27 -12.57 -4.07
CA LEU A 92 -14.00 -12.09 -5.42
C LEU A 92 -15.27 -12.06 -6.30
N ILE A 93 -15.56 -10.92 -6.89
CA ILE A 93 -16.63 -10.70 -7.87
C ILE A 93 -16.13 -9.89 -9.07
N GLU A 94 -16.87 -9.94 -10.17
CA GLU A 94 -16.63 -9.10 -11.34
C GLU A 94 -17.41 -7.77 -11.19
N PRO A 95 -16.75 -6.59 -11.13
CA PRO A 95 -17.41 -5.29 -11.12
C PRO A 95 -18.05 -5.02 -12.49
N LYS A 96 -19.19 -4.34 -12.49
CA LYS A 96 -19.96 -3.98 -13.69
C LYS A 96 -19.42 -2.73 -14.37
N VAL A 97 -18.15 -2.78 -14.75
CA VAL A 97 -17.45 -1.68 -15.44
C VAL A 97 -16.95 -2.12 -16.81
N ALA A 98 -16.65 -1.13 -17.67
CA ALA A 98 -15.94 -1.41 -18.91
C ALA A 98 -14.58 -2.05 -18.58
N HIS A 99 -14.26 -3.15 -19.26
CA HIS A 99 -13.06 -3.93 -18.93
C HIS A 99 -12.46 -4.55 -20.20
N TYR A 100 -11.13 -4.50 -20.30
CA TYR A 100 -10.38 -4.90 -21.50
C TYR A 100 -10.22 -6.42 -21.67
N ALA A 101 -10.00 -7.16 -20.59
CA ALA A 101 -9.93 -8.63 -20.62
C ALA A 101 -11.28 -9.28 -20.94
N ASP A 102 -11.27 -10.47 -21.54
CA ASP A 102 -12.48 -11.26 -21.84
C ASP A 102 -13.20 -11.74 -20.56
N SER A 103 -14.53 -11.90 -20.65
CA SER A 103 -15.34 -12.44 -19.55
C SER A 103 -14.83 -13.80 -19.08
N GLY A 104 -14.76 -13.99 -17.76
CA GLY A 104 -14.20 -15.19 -17.14
C GLY A 104 -12.70 -15.16 -16.88
N ASP A 105 -11.97 -14.10 -17.27
CA ASP A 105 -10.57 -13.90 -16.86
C ASP A 105 -10.50 -13.37 -15.41
N ASP A 106 -9.64 -13.96 -14.59
CA ASP A 106 -9.38 -13.53 -13.21
C ASP A 106 -9.02 -12.04 -13.09
N ARG A 107 -8.45 -11.43 -14.15
CA ARG A 107 -8.20 -9.98 -14.22
C ARG A 107 -9.45 -9.15 -14.01
N ARG A 108 -10.63 -9.70 -14.28
CA ARG A 108 -11.90 -9.00 -14.09
C ARG A 108 -12.37 -9.02 -12.64
N LEU A 109 -11.71 -9.76 -11.75
CA LEU A 109 -12.18 -9.94 -10.39
C LEU A 109 -11.57 -8.92 -9.42
N MET A 110 -12.35 -8.51 -8.44
CA MET A 110 -11.93 -7.76 -7.26
C MET A 110 -12.72 -8.24 -6.05
N ARG A 111 -12.23 -7.95 -4.84
CA ARG A 111 -13.05 -8.15 -3.63
C ARG A 111 -14.31 -7.30 -3.72
N ALA A 112 -15.44 -7.84 -3.23
CA ALA A 112 -16.76 -7.24 -3.39
C ALA A 112 -16.84 -5.75 -3.01
N GLU A 113 -16.29 -5.37 -1.86
CA GLU A 113 -16.29 -3.97 -1.41
C GLU A 113 -15.52 -3.04 -2.37
N ALA A 114 -14.36 -3.49 -2.86
CA ALA A 114 -13.56 -2.73 -3.83
C ALA A 114 -14.24 -2.70 -5.22
N ALA A 115 -14.92 -3.78 -5.60
CA ALA A 115 -15.66 -3.87 -6.86
C ALA A 115 -16.82 -2.86 -6.90
N GLU A 116 -17.63 -2.78 -5.83
CA GLU A 116 -18.72 -1.80 -5.70
C GLU A 116 -18.18 -0.36 -5.71
N ALA A 117 -17.06 -0.12 -5.03
CA ALA A 117 -16.40 1.18 -5.05
C ALA A 117 -15.87 1.55 -6.45
N LEU A 118 -15.35 0.57 -7.20
CA LEU A 118 -14.89 0.77 -8.57
C LEU A 118 -16.05 1.12 -9.51
N GLU A 119 -17.20 0.47 -9.35
CA GLU A 119 -18.42 0.80 -10.10
C GLU A 119 -18.81 2.28 -9.89
N ALA A 120 -18.81 2.75 -8.64
CA ALA A 120 -19.12 4.14 -8.31
C ALA A 120 -18.08 5.14 -8.87
N LEU A 121 -16.79 4.77 -8.83
CA LEU A 121 -15.71 5.58 -9.41
C LEU A 121 -15.90 5.74 -10.92
N PHE A 122 -16.21 4.65 -11.63
CA PHE A 122 -16.42 4.68 -13.09
C PHE A 122 -17.68 5.45 -13.46
N GLU A 123 -18.78 5.29 -12.71
CA GLU A 123 -20.01 6.07 -12.92
C GLU A 123 -19.77 7.58 -12.78
N ALA A 124 -18.97 7.98 -11.79
CA ALA A 124 -18.60 9.38 -11.60
C ALA A 124 -17.75 9.91 -12.76
N ALA A 125 -16.75 9.15 -13.24
CA ALA A 125 -15.96 9.51 -14.41
C ALA A 125 -16.85 9.69 -15.65
N THR A 126 -17.75 8.74 -15.90
CA THR A 126 -18.69 8.80 -17.04
C THR A 126 -19.62 10.00 -16.96
N THR A 127 -20.07 10.38 -15.76
CA THR A 127 -20.90 11.59 -15.56
C THR A 127 -20.15 12.87 -15.93
N GLU A 128 -18.83 12.87 -15.81
CA GLU A 128 -17.94 13.96 -16.24
C GLU A 128 -17.46 13.81 -17.69
N GLY A 129 -17.96 12.82 -18.43
CA GLY A 129 -17.63 12.60 -19.85
C GLY A 129 -16.30 11.87 -20.07
N LEU A 130 -15.81 11.14 -19.06
CA LEU A 130 -14.56 10.40 -19.08
C LEU A 130 -14.82 8.89 -19.12
N ASP A 131 -14.15 8.18 -20.02
CA ASP A 131 -14.34 6.75 -20.25
C ASP A 131 -13.16 5.93 -19.73
N LEU A 132 -13.22 5.56 -18.45
CA LEU A 132 -12.27 4.64 -17.82
C LEU A 132 -12.52 3.19 -18.24
N VAL A 133 -11.45 2.41 -18.33
CA VAL A 133 -11.46 0.97 -18.65
C VAL A 133 -10.59 0.23 -17.65
N ALA A 134 -11.17 -0.77 -16.98
CA ALA A 134 -10.45 -1.68 -16.11
C ALA A 134 -9.61 -2.68 -16.94
N MET A 135 -8.38 -2.91 -16.49
CA MET A 135 -7.36 -3.64 -17.26
C MET A 135 -6.94 -4.94 -16.56
N SER A 136 -6.62 -4.87 -15.27
CA SER A 136 -6.14 -6.01 -14.48
C SER A 136 -6.39 -5.82 -12.99
N GLY A 137 -7.38 -6.53 -12.46
CA GLY A 137 -7.70 -6.69 -11.05
C GLY A 137 -6.95 -7.86 -10.41
N TYR A 138 -7.68 -8.86 -9.93
CA TYR A 138 -7.13 -10.00 -9.21
C TYR A 138 -6.12 -10.81 -10.03
N ARG A 139 -5.08 -11.27 -9.33
CA ARG A 139 -4.04 -12.12 -9.89
C ARG A 139 -3.60 -13.13 -8.85
N SER A 140 -3.81 -14.42 -9.14
CA SER A 140 -3.37 -15.50 -8.26
C SER A 140 -1.86 -15.51 -8.06
N TYR A 141 -1.44 -16.13 -6.95
CA TYR A 141 -0.03 -16.39 -6.66
C TYR A 141 0.70 -17.06 -7.83
N ASP A 142 0.11 -18.13 -8.39
CA ASP A 142 0.71 -18.90 -9.48
C ASP A 142 0.87 -18.07 -10.75
N ARG A 143 -0.12 -17.22 -11.06
CA ARG A 143 -0.02 -16.30 -12.20
C ARG A 143 1.09 -15.27 -11.97
N GLN A 144 1.23 -14.75 -10.76
CA GLN A 144 2.33 -13.84 -10.43
C GLN A 144 3.70 -14.55 -10.51
N ALA A 145 3.79 -15.83 -10.15
CA ALA A 145 5.00 -16.63 -10.30
C ALA A 145 5.43 -16.79 -11.76
N ILE A 146 4.47 -17.06 -12.65
CA ILE A 146 4.73 -17.11 -14.09
C ILE A 146 5.20 -15.75 -14.62
N ILE A 147 4.54 -14.65 -14.24
CA ILE A 147 4.92 -13.29 -14.67
C ILE A 147 6.33 -12.93 -14.17
N PHE A 148 6.62 -13.22 -12.91
CA PHE A 148 7.94 -12.94 -12.33
C PHE A 148 9.03 -13.74 -13.04
N GLN A 149 8.83 -15.06 -13.24
CA GLN A 149 9.81 -15.90 -13.93
C GLN A 149 10.05 -15.45 -15.38
N ASN A 150 9.00 -15.11 -16.12
CA ASN A 150 9.13 -14.59 -17.48
C ASN A 150 9.95 -13.28 -17.52
N ASN A 151 9.81 -12.42 -16.51
CA ASN A 151 10.63 -11.21 -16.40
C ASN A 151 12.10 -11.53 -16.08
N VAL A 152 12.36 -12.50 -15.19
CA VAL A 152 13.70 -13.00 -14.89
C VAL A 152 14.37 -13.54 -16.17
N ASP A 153 13.67 -14.37 -16.92
CA ASP A 153 14.21 -14.99 -18.14
C ASP A 153 14.53 -13.96 -19.23
N ARG A 154 13.75 -12.87 -19.30
CA ARG A 154 13.92 -11.82 -20.32
C ARG A 154 14.96 -10.76 -19.94
N ASN A 155 14.97 -10.33 -18.68
CA ASN A 155 15.68 -9.12 -18.26
C ASN A 155 16.67 -9.35 -17.10
N GLY A 156 16.74 -10.56 -16.55
CA GLY A 156 17.54 -10.89 -15.37
C GLY A 156 16.81 -10.63 -14.05
N GLU A 157 17.28 -11.31 -13.00
CA GLU A 157 16.61 -11.33 -11.70
C GLU A 157 16.61 -9.97 -10.98
N GLU A 158 17.73 -9.24 -11.02
CA GLU A 158 17.84 -7.91 -10.41
C GLU A 158 16.82 -6.95 -11.01
N HIS A 159 16.72 -6.91 -12.34
CA HIS A 159 15.72 -6.11 -13.04
C HIS A 159 14.30 -6.58 -12.70
N ALA A 160 14.04 -7.89 -12.70
CA ALA A 160 12.71 -8.42 -12.35
C ALA A 160 12.28 -8.00 -10.94
N ARG A 161 13.19 -8.02 -9.95
CA ARG A 161 12.89 -7.58 -8.57
C ARG A 161 12.66 -6.07 -8.44
N MET A 162 13.13 -5.26 -9.40
CA MET A 162 12.83 -3.82 -9.44
C MET A 162 11.42 -3.55 -9.96
N PHE A 163 11.04 -4.19 -11.07
CA PHE A 163 9.84 -3.84 -11.84
C PHE A 163 8.69 -4.85 -11.75
N SER A 164 8.87 -5.98 -11.08
CA SER A 164 7.84 -7.01 -10.89
C SER A 164 7.80 -7.44 -9.43
N ALA A 165 6.59 -7.46 -8.87
CA ALA A 165 6.35 -8.08 -7.56
C ALA A 165 6.76 -9.55 -7.59
N GLN A 166 7.33 -10.02 -6.49
CA GLN A 166 7.50 -11.46 -6.26
C GLN A 166 6.13 -12.09 -5.97
N PRO A 167 5.97 -13.40 -6.20
CA PRO A 167 4.78 -14.12 -5.78
C PRO A 167 4.51 -13.91 -4.29
N GLY A 168 3.26 -13.67 -3.91
CA GLY A 168 2.89 -13.35 -2.53
C GLY A 168 3.07 -11.87 -2.15
N THR A 169 3.83 -11.07 -2.91
CA THR A 169 4.05 -9.64 -2.60
C THR A 169 3.28 -8.68 -3.52
N SER A 170 2.47 -9.21 -4.44
CA SER A 170 1.70 -8.39 -5.38
C SER A 170 0.37 -7.98 -4.76
N GLU A 171 0.04 -6.69 -4.81
CA GLU A 171 -1.28 -6.22 -4.36
C GLU A 171 -2.44 -6.81 -5.17
N HIS A 172 -2.23 -7.19 -6.44
CA HIS A 172 -3.29 -7.84 -7.23
C HIS A 172 -3.78 -9.15 -6.60
N GLN A 173 -2.93 -9.86 -5.83
CA GLN A 173 -3.35 -11.08 -5.15
C GLN A 173 -4.34 -10.80 -4.00
N THR A 174 -4.36 -9.58 -3.46
CA THR A 174 -5.34 -9.18 -2.44
C THR A 174 -6.74 -8.99 -3.01
N GLY A 175 -6.89 -8.85 -4.34
CA GLY A 175 -8.14 -8.46 -4.99
C GLY A 175 -8.57 -7.02 -4.68
N LEU A 176 -7.71 -6.20 -4.08
CA LEU A 176 -7.96 -4.79 -3.75
C LEU A 176 -7.26 -3.82 -4.71
N ALA A 177 -6.48 -4.32 -5.66
CA ALA A 177 -5.83 -3.51 -6.69
C ALA A 177 -6.54 -3.66 -8.04
N MET A 178 -6.57 -2.58 -8.82
CA MET A 178 -7.02 -2.56 -10.20
C MET A 178 -6.11 -1.67 -11.04
N ASP A 179 -5.62 -2.20 -12.14
CA ASP A 179 -5.02 -1.38 -13.19
C ASP A 179 -6.13 -0.76 -14.05
N ILE A 180 -6.09 0.55 -14.27
CA ILE A 180 -7.07 1.30 -15.06
C ILE A 180 -6.37 2.03 -16.20
N SER A 181 -6.99 2.07 -17.38
CA SER A 181 -6.55 2.87 -18.51
C SER A 181 -7.75 3.52 -19.20
N ALA A 182 -7.53 4.11 -20.37
CA ALA A 182 -8.57 4.70 -21.20
C ALA A 182 -8.19 4.58 -22.69
N ALA A 183 -9.16 4.82 -23.57
CA ALA A 183 -8.92 4.84 -25.01
C ALA A 183 -7.94 5.96 -25.41
N SER A 184 -7.95 7.09 -24.69
CA SER A 184 -7.01 8.21 -24.85
C SER A 184 -5.55 7.80 -24.63
N ALA A 185 -5.31 6.78 -23.80
CA ALA A 185 -4.00 6.16 -23.57
C ALA A 185 -3.77 4.90 -24.41
N SER A 186 -4.59 4.64 -25.44
CA SER A 186 -4.53 3.39 -26.23
C SER A 186 -4.61 2.12 -25.36
N PHE A 187 -5.31 2.20 -24.22
CA PHE A 187 -5.39 1.14 -23.21
C PHE A 187 -4.03 0.70 -22.64
N ALA A 188 -3.00 1.53 -22.76
CA ALA A 188 -1.66 1.26 -22.24
C ALA A 188 -1.60 1.49 -20.72
N LEU A 189 -0.80 0.68 -20.03
CA LEU A 189 -0.44 0.82 -18.62
C LEU A 189 0.95 1.46 -18.54
N GLU A 190 1.00 2.76 -18.85
CA GLU A 190 2.24 3.54 -18.95
C GLU A 190 2.09 4.88 -18.23
N GLN A 191 3.22 5.49 -17.86
CA GLN A 191 3.22 6.78 -17.17
C GLN A 191 2.51 7.87 -17.98
N ALA A 192 2.50 7.75 -19.31
CA ALA A 192 1.79 8.68 -20.18
C ALA A 192 0.28 8.77 -19.89
N PHE A 193 -0.32 7.77 -19.22
CA PHE A 193 -1.72 7.83 -18.78
C PHE A 193 -2.00 9.05 -17.89
N SER A 194 -1.04 9.49 -17.06
CA SER A 194 -1.21 10.67 -16.22
C SER A 194 -1.44 11.97 -17.01
N ASN A 195 -1.00 12.02 -18.28
CA ASN A 195 -1.17 13.18 -19.15
C ASN A 195 -2.51 13.20 -19.88
N THR A 196 -3.37 12.19 -19.67
CA THR A 196 -4.74 12.15 -20.20
C THR A 196 -5.71 12.81 -19.21
N ASP A 197 -6.86 13.25 -19.70
CA ASP A 197 -7.92 13.80 -18.85
C ASP A 197 -8.40 12.72 -17.86
N GLU A 198 -8.52 11.47 -18.30
CA GLU A 198 -8.89 10.33 -17.46
C GLU A 198 -7.88 10.04 -16.35
N GLY A 199 -6.58 10.01 -16.66
CA GLY A 199 -5.54 9.74 -15.68
C GLY A 199 -5.36 10.88 -14.68
N SER A 200 -5.46 12.13 -15.13
CA SER A 200 -5.45 13.30 -14.25
C SER A 200 -6.67 13.30 -13.32
N TRP A 201 -7.86 13.06 -13.86
CA TRP A 201 -9.08 12.94 -13.07
C TRP A 201 -9.00 11.81 -12.06
N LEU A 202 -8.49 10.64 -12.46
CA LEU A 202 -8.34 9.48 -11.57
C LEU A 202 -7.45 9.83 -10.37
N ALA A 203 -6.30 10.46 -10.61
CA ALA A 203 -5.39 10.89 -9.55
C ALA A 203 -6.04 11.88 -8.56
N GLU A 204 -6.93 12.74 -9.04
CA GLU A 204 -7.63 13.72 -8.20
C GLU A 204 -8.86 13.16 -7.48
N GLN A 205 -9.55 12.19 -8.07
CA GLN A 205 -10.86 11.74 -7.59
C GLN A 205 -10.87 10.39 -6.89
N ALA A 206 -9.91 9.49 -7.16
CA ALA A 206 -9.91 8.11 -6.67
C ALA A 206 -10.13 8.00 -5.14
N HIS A 207 -9.54 8.91 -4.37
CA HIS A 207 -9.63 8.92 -2.91
C HIS A 207 -11.06 9.08 -2.37
N LYS A 208 -11.95 9.70 -3.14
CA LYS A 208 -13.37 9.87 -2.79
C LYS A 208 -14.14 8.55 -2.79
N PHE A 209 -13.59 7.54 -3.46
CA PHE A 209 -14.15 6.20 -3.60
C PHE A 209 -13.32 5.14 -2.87
N GLY A 210 -12.43 5.55 -1.96
CA GLY A 210 -11.61 4.61 -1.18
C GLY A 210 -10.38 4.07 -1.90
N PHE A 211 -10.04 4.62 -3.06
CA PHE A 211 -8.85 4.25 -3.83
C PHE A 211 -7.71 5.25 -3.69
N ILE A 212 -6.47 4.78 -3.73
CA ILE A 212 -5.28 5.62 -3.83
C ILE A 212 -4.52 5.30 -5.11
N ILE A 213 -3.81 6.28 -5.67
CA ILE A 213 -2.72 6.00 -6.61
C ILE A 213 -1.58 5.38 -5.80
N ARG A 214 -1.35 4.08 -5.99
CA ARG A 214 -0.53 3.28 -5.07
C ARG A 214 0.94 3.64 -5.11
N TYR A 215 1.44 3.99 -6.29
CA TYR A 215 2.85 4.27 -6.56
C TYR A 215 2.99 5.67 -7.20
N PRO A 216 3.10 6.74 -6.39
CA PRO A 216 3.30 8.12 -6.87
C PRO A 216 4.70 8.40 -7.44
N GLU A 217 4.83 9.46 -8.23
CA GLU A 217 6.04 9.78 -9.03
C GLU A 217 7.32 10.00 -8.19
N ASP A 218 7.20 10.68 -7.06
CA ASP A 218 8.32 11.06 -6.19
C ASP A 218 8.52 10.12 -5.00
N LYS A 219 7.91 8.93 -5.03
CA LYS A 219 7.84 8.01 -3.88
C LYS A 219 8.50 6.65 -4.10
N MET A 220 9.24 6.47 -5.20
CA MET A 220 9.93 5.19 -5.50
C MET A 220 10.88 4.75 -4.38
N ALA A 221 11.59 5.68 -3.74
CA ALA A 221 12.48 5.36 -2.62
C ALA A 221 11.74 4.79 -1.39
N ILE A 222 10.42 5.02 -1.30
CA ILE A 222 9.57 4.56 -0.20
C ILE A 222 8.83 3.28 -0.60
N THR A 223 8.21 3.25 -1.78
CA THR A 223 7.38 2.13 -2.24
C THR A 223 8.22 0.99 -2.84
N GLY A 224 9.40 1.31 -3.37
CA GLY A 224 10.23 0.43 -4.18
C GLY A 224 9.75 0.27 -5.63
N TYR A 225 8.70 0.96 -6.06
CA TYR A 225 8.14 0.88 -7.42
C TYR A 225 8.22 2.24 -8.11
N ALA A 226 8.42 2.22 -9.42
CA ALA A 226 8.37 3.44 -10.25
C ALA A 226 6.95 4.04 -10.23
N TYR A 227 6.79 5.23 -10.80
CA TYR A 227 5.47 5.84 -10.96
C TYR A 227 4.53 4.96 -11.79
N GLU A 228 3.35 4.65 -11.23
CA GLU A 228 2.30 3.87 -11.89
C GLU A 228 0.94 4.58 -11.76
N PRO A 229 0.63 5.58 -12.62
CA PRO A 229 -0.64 6.33 -12.55
C PRO A 229 -1.90 5.48 -12.76
N TRP A 230 -1.74 4.29 -13.35
CA TRP A 230 -2.83 3.37 -13.64
C TRP A 230 -3.19 2.46 -12.46
N HIS A 231 -2.27 2.23 -11.52
CA HIS A 231 -2.44 1.24 -10.46
C HIS A 231 -3.16 1.88 -9.27
N VAL A 232 -4.45 1.57 -9.11
CA VAL A 232 -5.23 1.98 -7.96
C VAL A 232 -5.32 0.88 -6.91
N ARG A 233 -5.24 1.27 -5.64
CA ARG A 233 -5.37 0.37 -4.49
C ARG A 233 -6.53 0.80 -3.59
N TYR A 234 -7.49 -0.10 -3.36
CA TYR A 234 -8.58 0.11 -2.43
C TYR A 234 -8.11 -0.07 -0.97
N VAL A 235 -8.42 0.90 -0.13
CA VAL A 235 -8.09 0.93 1.31
C VAL A 235 -9.26 1.43 2.17
N GLY A 236 -10.44 1.62 1.56
CA GLY A 236 -11.58 2.27 2.20
C GLY A 236 -11.44 3.80 2.27
N ASN A 237 -12.58 4.48 2.47
CA ASN A 237 -12.69 5.93 2.32
C ASN A 237 -11.81 6.72 3.30
N ASP A 238 -11.79 6.33 4.59
CA ASP A 238 -11.07 7.08 5.62
C ASP A 238 -9.55 7.07 5.39
N ILE A 239 -9.01 5.90 5.03
CA ILE A 239 -7.57 5.75 4.75
C ILE A 239 -7.22 6.47 3.46
N ALA A 240 -8.00 6.27 2.38
CA ALA A 240 -7.73 6.89 1.09
C ALA A 240 -7.76 8.42 1.19
N GLN A 241 -8.75 8.98 1.89
CA GLN A 241 -8.84 10.41 2.12
C GLN A 241 -7.65 10.95 2.92
N ALA A 242 -7.23 10.25 3.98
CA ALA A 242 -6.09 10.66 4.79
C ALA A 242 -4.77 10.61 4.00
N ILE A 243 -4.58 9.59 3.16
CA ILE A 243 -3.42 9.45 2.28
C ILE A 243 -3.38 10.59 1.27
N TYR A 244 -4.49 10.85 0.59
CA TYR A 244 -4.59 11.91 -0.41
C TYR A 244 -4.33 13.30 0.18
N GLN A 245 -5.01 13.66 1.27
CA GLN A 245 -4.89 15.00 1.88
C GLN A 245 -3.48 15.32 2.40
N LYS A 246 -2.71 14.30 2.77
CA LYS A 246 -1.37 14.44 3.34
C LYS A 246 -0.25 14.08 2.34
N ASN A 247 -0.59 13.76 1.10
CA ASN A 247 0.34 13.29 0.07
C ASN A 247 1.26 12.16 0.56
N LEU A 248 0.64 11.15 1.18
CA LEU A 248 1.34 9.98 1.71
C LEU A 248 1.32 8.83 0.72
N THR A 249 2.21 7.88 0.95
CA THR A 249 2.11 6.50 0.48
C THR A 249 1.40 5.64 1.52
N LEU A 250 1.02 4.41 1.14
CA LEU A 250 0.47 3.44 2.10
C LEU A 250 1.53 3.06 3.16
N GLU A 251 2.78 2.95 2.72
CA GLU A 251 3.99 2.85 3.56
C GLU A 251 4.00 3.92 4.66
N GLU A 252 4.01 5.20 4.26
CA GLU A 252 4.07 6.34 5.18
C GLU A 252 2.85 6.41 6.10
N TYR A 253 1.65 6.06 5.61
CA TYR A 253 0.43 6.04 6.41
C TYR A 253 0.54 5.08 7.60
N PHE A 254 1.06 3.87 7.37
CA PHE A 254 1.27 2.89 8.43
C PHE A 254 2.60 3.06 9.19
N GLY A 255 3.44 4.02 8.78
CA GLY A 255 4.75 4.27 9.39
C GLY A 255 5.80 3.21 9.05
N TYR A 256 5.68 2.57 7.90
CA TYR A 256 6.70 1.68 7.34
C TYR A 256 7.57 2.47 6.36
N HIS A 257 8.89 2.30 6.40
CA HIS A 257 9.79 2.87 5.40
C HIS A 257 10.66 1.77 4.81
N PHE A 258 10.84 1.80 3.49
CA PHE A 258 11.84 1.00 2.79
C PHE A 258 13.21 1.64 3.03
N GLU A 259 14.10 0.95 3.75
CA GLU A 259 15.53 1.25 3.70
C GLU A 259 16.16 0.30 2.69
N GLU A 260 16.63 0.88 1.58
CA GLU A 260 17.52 0.19 0.64
C GLU A 260 18.85 -0.04 1.39
N ASP A 261 19.24 -1.31 1.54
CA ASP A 261 20.51 -1.70 2.19
C ASP A 261 21.66 -1.14 1.35
N ASN A 262 22.10 0.09 1.64
CA ASN A 262 23.35 0.63 1.14
C ASN A 262 24.51 -0.03 1.90
N SER A 263 24.73 -1.32 1.64
CA SER A 263 25.90 -2.09 2.10
C SER A 263 26.93 -2.24 0.99
#